data_AF-A0A7C4V6C1-F1
#
_entry.id   AF-A0A7C4V6C1-F1
#
_cell.length_a   1.000
_cell.length_b   1.000
_cell.length_c   1.000
_cell.angle_alpha   90.00
_cell.angle_beta   90.00
_cell.angle_gamma   90.00
#
_symmetry.space_group_name_H-M   'P 1'
#
loop_
_entity.id
_entity.type
_entity.pdbx_description
1 polymer ?
#
loop_
_entity_poly.entity_id
_entity_poly.type
_entity_poly.pdbx_seq_one_letter_code
_entity_poly.pdbx_strand_id
1 'polypeptide(L)'
;MGHSKVELAKEFCIHYHAGQFRKGSNQPYHSHPIALTEILAKYGYDDEVTQCMALLHDTVEDTALKLREIKEAFGFEIEHGVYILSKNTIDDWLHTQARHLIPGNYSKDDLYKLRLLFSRKKNQESESYRRNS
;
A
#
# COMPACT_ATOMS: atom_id res chain seq x y z
N MET A 1 17.87 -18.57 -6.44
CA MET A 1 17.23 -17.45 -7.15
C MET A 1 16.75 -16.51 -6.07
N GLY A 2 17.34 -15.32 -5.95
CA GLY A 2 16.85 -14.34 -4.98
C GLY A 2 15.53 -13.79 -5.48
N HIS A 3 14.45 -13.94 -4.70
CA HIS A 3 13.18 -13.29 -5.01
C HIS A 3 13.39 -11.77 -4.96
N SER A 4 12.82 -11.06 -5.94
CA SER A 4 12.78 -9.60 -5.87
C SER A 4 11.95 -9.16 -4.66
N LYS A 5 12.18 -7.94 -4.13
CA LYS A 5 11.38 -7.48 -2.99
C LYS A 5 9.89 -7.38 -3.34
N VAL A 6 9.56 -7.09 -4.60
CA VAL A 6 8.18 -7.02 -5.08
C VAL A 6 7.48 -8.39 -5.01
N GLU A 7 8.16 -9.46 -5.40
CA GLU A 7 7.62 -10.82 -5.30
C GLU A 7 7.38 -11.20 -3.84
N LEU A 8 8.35 -10.94 -2.96
CA LEU A 8 8.22 -11.18 -1.53
C LEU A 8 7.07 -10.36 -0.91
N ALA A 9 6.93 -9.10 -1.29
CA ALA A 9 5.84 -8.24 -0.83
C ALA A 9 4.47 -8.76 -1.28
N LYS A 10 4.39 -9.33 -2.50
CA LYS A 10 3.19 -9.94 -3.03
C LYS A 10 2.82 -11.21 -2.25
N GLU A 11 3.80 -12.04 -1.90
CA GLU A 11 3.59 -13.22 -1.05
C GLU A 11 3.08 -12.83 0.34
N PHE A 12 3.69 -11.82 0.96
CA PHE A 12 3.22 -11.25 2.24
C PHE A 12 1.77 -10.77 2.13
N CYS A 13 1.47 -9.98 1.09
CA CYS A 13 0.11 -9.48 0.84
C CYS A 13 -0.91 -10.62 0.74
N ILE A 14 -0.62 -11.66 -0.04
CA ILE A 14 -1.50 -12.83 -0.20
C ILE A 14 -1.66 -13.59 1.13
N HIS A 15 -0.56 -13.79 1.85
CA HIS A 15 -0.55 -14.52 3.11
C HIS A 15 -1.36 -13.82 4.20
N TYR A 16 -1.10 -12.52 4.44
CA TYR A 16 -1.76 -11.78 5.51
C TYR A 16 -3.22 -11.45 5.21
N HIS A 17 -3.59 -11.30 3.94
CA HIS A 17 -5.00 -11.17 3.52
C HIS A 17 -5.67 -12.52 3.23
N ALA A 18 -5.05 -13.65 3.56
CA ALA A 18 -5.65 -14.96 3.36
C ALA A 18 -6.98 -15.07 4.14
N GLY A 19 -8.03 -15.55 3.46
CA GLY A 19 -9.37 -15.64 4.03
C GLY A 19 -10.12 -14.30 4.14
N GLN A 20 -9.50 -13.17 3.78
CA GLN A 20 -10.18 -11.89 3.67
C GLN A 20 -10.80 -11.74 2.28
N PHE A 21 -12.05 -11.29 2.26
CA PHE A 21 -12.81 -11.06 1.04
C PHE A 21 -13.21 -9.59 0.94
N ARG A 22 -13.31 -9.08 -0.30
CA ARG A 22 -13.76 -7.71 -0.55
C ARG A 22 -15.23 -7.59 -0.16
N LYS A 23 -15.58 -6.51 0.56
CA LYS A 23 -16.94 -6.29 1.08
C LYS A 23 -17.97 -6.46 -0.04
N GLY A 24 -18.92 -7.38 0.20
CA GLY A 24 -19.99 -7.64 -0.75
C GLY A 24 -19.67 -8.60 -1.89
N SER A 25 -18.46 -9.14 -1.97
CA SER A 25 -18.09 -10.08 -3.02
C SER A 25 -17.33 -11.28 -2.46
N ASN A 26 -17.26 -12.35 -3.24
CA ASN A 26 -16.40 -13.50 -2.94
C ASN A 26 -14.97 -13.34 -3.51
N GLN A 27 -14.56 -12.13 -3.89
CA GLN A 27 -13.21 -11.89 -4.39
C GLN A 27 -12.21 -11.76 -3.25
N PRO A 28 -11.05 -12.43 -3.31
CA PRO A 28 -10.00 -12.29 -2.30
C PRO A 28 -9.49 -10.85 -2.18
N TYR A 29 -9.25 -10.37 -0.96
CA TYR A 29 -8.85 -8.98 -0.73
C TYR A 29 -7.50 -8.62 -1.36
N HIS A 30 -6.53 -9.54 -1.39
CA HIS A 30 -5.20 -9.30 -2.00
C HIS A 30 -5.25 -8.88 -3.48
N SER A 31 -6.36 -9.14 -4.18
CA SER A 31 -6.58 -8.64 -5.54
C SER A 31 -6.58 -7.10 -5.62
N HIS A 32 -6.99 -6.42 -4.55
CA HIS A 32 -7.03 -4.96 -4.50
C HIS A 32 -5.62 -4.32 -4.52
N PRO A 33 -4.69 -4.67 -3.60
CA PRO A 33 -3.31 -4.20 -3.64
C PRO A 33 -2.59 -4.59 -4.94
N ILE A 34 -2.81 -5.80 -5.47
CA ILE A 34 -2.20 -6.22 -6.75
C ILE A 34 -2.71 -5.39 -7.93
N ALA A 35 -4.02 -5.12 -8.02
CA ALA A 35 -4.51 -4.27 -9.10
C ALA A 35 -4.04 -2.81 -8.95
N LEU A 36 -3.55 -2.40 -7.78
CA LEU A 36 -3.06 -1.06 -7.54
C LEU A 36 -1.63 -0.87 -8.05
N THR A 37 -0.78 -1.90 -7.92
CA THR A 37 0.57 -1.90 -8.50
C THR A 37 0.54 -1.67 -10.01
N GLU A 38 -0.40 -2.30 -10.71
CA GLU A 38 -0.60 -2.12 -12.16
C GLU A 38 -1.04 -0.71 -12.54
N ILE A 39 -1.87 -0.06 -11.72
CA ILE A 39 -2.32 1.31 -11.96
C ILE A 39 -1.14 2.27 -11.75
N LEU A 40 -0.38 2.09 -10.66
CA LEU A 40 0.78 2.93 -10.35
C LEU A 40 1.85 2.84 -11.45
N ALA A 41 2.10 1.64 -11.98
CA ALA A 41 3.00 1.45 -13.11
C ALA A 41 2.56 2.24 -14.36
N LYS A 42 1.25 2.32 -14.64
CA LYS A 42 0.72 3.14 -15.75
C LYS A 42 0.95 4.65 -15.57
N TYR A 43 1.16 5.10 -14.34
CA TYR A 43 1.49 6.49 -14.02
C TYR A 43 3.00 6.73 -13.85
N GLY A 44 3.85 5.73 -14.16
CA GLY A 44 5.31 5.84 -14.06
C GLY A 44 5.88 5.59 -12.66
N TYR A 45 5.09 4.98 -11.76
CA TYR A 45 5.52 4.59 -10.42
C TYR A 45 5.75 3.07 -10.36
N ASP A 46 6.64 2.55 -11.20
CA ASP A 46 6.96 1.12 -11.34
C ASP A 46 8.24 0.69 -10.60
N ASP A 47 8.87 1.60 -9.86
CA ASP A 47 10.05 1.30 -9.06
C ASP A 47 9.74 0.31 -7.91
N GLU A 48 10.75 -0.47 -7.51
CA GLU A 48 10.61 -1.54 -6.51
C GLU A 48 10.00 -1.04 -5.19
N VAL A 49 10.36 0.17 -4.75
CA VAL A 49 9.90 0.73 -3.48
C VAL A 49 8.41 1.07 -3.55
N THR A 50 7.97 1.80 -4.58
CA THR A 50 6.54 2.12 -4.76
C THR A 50 5.70 0.85 -4.86
N GLN A 51 6.18 -0.14 -5.61
CA GLN A 51 5.44 -1.38 -5.83
C GLN A 51 5.30 -2.19 -4.52
N CYS A 52 6.37 -2.28 -3.72
CA CYS A 52 6.31 -2.91 -2.39
C CYS A 52 5.37 -2.15 -1.44
N MET A 53 5.45 -0.82 -1.41
CA MET A 53 4.57 0.02 -0.60
C MET A 53 3.11 -0.22 -0.95
N ALA A 54 2.78 -0.29 -2.24
CA ALA A 54 1.42 -0.51 -2.70
C ALA A 54 0.86 -1.87 -2.28
N LEU A 55 1.68 -2.92 -2.32
CA LEU A 55 1.30 -4.27 -1.90
C LEU A 55 1.07 -4.39 -0.37
N LEU A 56 1.84 -3.64 0.42
CA LEU A 56 1.90 -3.79 1.87
C LEU A 56 1.08 -2.76 2.66
N HIS A 57 0.67 -1.63 2.07
CA HIS A 57 0.00 -0.55 2.83
C HIS A 57 -1.23 -1.02 3.61
N ASP A 58 -2.12 -1.79 2.97
CA ASP A 58 -3.34 -2.33 3.58
C ASP A 58 -3.04 -3.49 4.56
N THR A 59 -1.90 -4.17 4.45
CA THR A 59 -1.57 -5.29 5.35
C THR A 59 -1.35 -4.81 6.78
N VAL A 60 -0.69 -3.66 6.97
CA VAL A 60 -0.49 -3.07 8.31
C VAL A 60 -1.81 -2.52 8.87
N GLU A 61 -2.70 -2.04 8.00
CA GLU A 61 -3.99 -1.46 8.41
C GLU A 61 -5.03 -2.50 8.83
N ASP A 62 -5.08 -3.63 8.12
CA ASP A 62 -6.22 -4.54 8.11
C ASP A 62 -5.82 -5.98 8.50
N THR A 63 -4.56 -6.21 8.89
CA THR A 63 -4.04 -7.54 9.29
C THR A 63 -3.13 -7.45 10.53
N ALA A 64 -2.52 -8.56 10.92
CA ALA A 64 -1.62 -8.64 12.07
C ALA A 64 -0.18 -8.17 11.78
N LEU A 65 0.20 -7.98 10.50
CA LEU A 65 1.57 -7.61 10.11
C LEU A 65 2.02 -6.30 10.77
N LYS A 66 3.21 -6.30 11.36
CA LYS A 66 3.81 -5.13 12.02
C LYS A 66 4.84 -4.46 11.12
N LEU A 67 4.97 -3.14 11.26
CA LEU A 67 6.01 -2.36 10.58
C LEU A 67 7.42 -2.91 10.84
N ARG A 68 7.70 -3.36 12.07
CA ARG A 68 8.99 -3.99 12.40
C ARG A 68 9.31 -5.19 11.49
N GLU A 69 8.34 -6.05 11.23
CA GLU A 69 8.50 -7.22 10.35
C GLU A 69 8.78 -6.77 8.90
N ILE A 70 8.12 -5.68 8.45
CA ILE A 70 8.38 -5.07 7.14
C ILE A 70 9.80 -4.50 7.09
N LYS A 71 10.26 -3.82 8.14
CA LYS A 71 11.62 -3.27 8.19
C LYS A 71 12.68 -4.35 8.09
N GLU A 72 12.47 -5.46 8.81
CA GLU A 72 13.39 -6.60 8.82
C GLU A 72 13.43 -7.31 7.45
N ALA A 73 12.30 -7.43 6.75
CA ALA A 73 12.22 -8.12 5.46
C ALA A 73 12.58 -7.24 4.23
N PHE A 74 12.19 -5.96 4.25
CA PHE A 74 12.24 -5.08 3.06
C PHE A 74 13.18 -3.88 3.22
N GLY A 75 13.54 -3.54 4.46
CA GLY A 75 14.36 -2.39 4.82
C GLY A 75 13.54 -1.18 5.24
N PHE A 76 14.25 -0.18 5.75
CA PHE A 76 13.66 1.04 6.32
C PHE A 76 12.83 1.85 5.30
N GLU A 77 13.29 1.94 4.06
CA GLU A 77 12.63 2.77 3.04
C GLU A 77 11.19 2.31 2.75
N ILE A 78 11.00 1.00 2.58
CA ILE A 78 9.69 0.39 2.32
C ILE A 78 8.82 0.43 3.57
N GLU A 79 9.37 0.08 4.74
CA GLU A 79 8.62 0.17 6.01
C GLU A 79 8.10 1.58 6.26
N HIS A 80 8.96 2.57 6.10
CA HIS A 80 8.61 3.95 6.34
C HIS A 80 7.60 4.48 5.30
N GLY A 81 7.73 4.09 4.04
CA GLY A 81 6.74 4.38 3.00
C GLY A 81 5.37 3.75 3.29
N VAL A 82 5.35 2.50 3.73
CA VAL A 82 4.12 1.80 4.17
C VAL A 82 3.47 2.53 5.33
N TYR A 83 4.25 2.95 6.33
CA TYR A 83 3.76 3.73 7.47
C TYR A 83 3.07 5.04 7.06
N ILE A 84 3.67 5.79 6.11
CA ILE A 84 3.09 7.04 5.58
C ILE A 84 1.73 6.79 4.89
N LEU A 85 1.60 5.65 4.22
CA LEU A 85 0.40 5.31 3.48
C LEU A 85 -0.69 4.65 4.35
N SER A 86 -0.33 4.03 5.48
CA SER A 86 -1.28 3.35 6.37
C SER A 86 -2.03 4.33 7.31
N LYS A 87 -3.35 4.50 7.10
CA LYS A 87 -4.38 5.11 7.98
C LYS A 87 -3.98 6.43 8.68
N ASN A 88 -4.19 7.54 7.95
CA ASN A 88 -4.32 8.91 8.52
C ASN A 88 -3.07 9.64 9.03
N THR A 89 -1.88 9.16 8.70
CA THR A 89 -0.66 9.90 9.05
C THR A 89 -0.33 11.03 8.10
N ILE A 90 -0.84 11.14 6.86
CA ILE A 90 -0.42 12.28 6.00
C ILE A 90 -0.73 13.65 6.61
N ASP A 91 -1.88 13.83 7.26
CA ASP A 91 -2.17 15.09 7.95
C ASP A 91 -1.32 15.27 9.23
N ASP A 92 -1.13 14.22 10.03
CA ASP A 92 -0.29 14.22 11.25
C ASP A 92 1.22 14.40 10.95
N TRP A 93 1.65 13.92 9.78
CA TRP A 93 3.05 13.77 9.38
C TRP A 93 3.54 14.94 8.51
N LEU A 94 2.64 15.58 7.75
CA LEU A 94 2.93 16.84 7.06
C LEU A 94 3.15 18.02 8.03
N HIS A 95 2.69 17.90 9.28
CA HIS A 95 2.88 18.88 10.34
C HIS A 95 4.15 18.66 11.17
N THR A 96 4.76 17.48 11.12
CA THR A 96 6.00 17.19 11.86
C THR A 96 7.23 17.41 10.99
N GLN A 97 8.37 17.69 11.63
CA GLN A 97 9.70 17.94 11.02
C GLN A 97 10.25 16.76 10.18
N ALA A 98 9.44 15.74 9.92
CA ALA A 98 9.77 14.46 9.29
C ALA A 98 9.98 14.54 7.77
N ARG A 99 10.01 15.74 7.17
CA ARG A 99 10.25 15.94 5.73
C ARG A 99 11.57 15.28 5.25
N HIS A 100 12.55 15.11 6.14
CA HIS A 100 13.81 14.42 5.90
C HIS A 100 13.69 12.88 5.83
N LEU A 101 12.53 12.31 6.17
CA LEU A 101 12.26 10.88 6.12
C LEU A 101 11.46 10.48 4.87
N ILE A 102 11.07 11.45 4.01
CA ILE A 102 10.48 11.12 2.71
C ILE A 102 11.54 10.29 1.96
N PRO A 103 11.21 9.09 1.45
CA PRO A 103 12.17 8.35 0.63
C PRO A 103 12.64 9.28 -0.49
N GLY A 104 13.96 9.38 -0.70
CA GLY A 104 14.60 10.55 -1.31
C GLY A 104 14.14 10.96 -2.71
N ASN A 105 13.29 10.13 -3.34
CA ASN A 105 12.74 10.32 -4.69
C ASN A 105 11.29 10.81 -4.73
N TYR A 106 10.58 10.96 -3.61
CA TYR A 106 9.17 11.41 -3.63
C TYR A 106 9.05 12.87 -3.18
N SER A 107 8.29 13.68 -3.92
CA SER A 107 7.84 14.96 -3.40
C SER A 107 6.65 14.78 -2.46
N LYS A 108 6.35 15.82 -1.67
CA LYS A 108 5.11 15.91 -0.89
C LYS A 108 3.87 15.71 -1.77
N ASP A 109 3.88 16.25 -2.98
CA ASP A 109 2.77 16.14 -3.92
C ASP A 109 2.62 14.71 -4.44
N ASP A 110 3.73 13.98 -4.63
CA ASP A 110 3.70 12.59 -5.07
C ASP A 110 3.09 11.70 -3.98
N LEU A 111 3.52 11.86 -2.73
CA LEU A 111 2.92 11.15 -1.60
C LEU A 111 1.42 11.45 -1.44
N TYR A 112 1.00 12.70 -1.65
CA TYR A 112 -0.41 13.09 -1.59
C TYR A 112 -1.22 12.48 -2.75
N LYS A 113 -0.69 12.52 -3.98
CA LYS A 113 -1.30 11.88 -5.16
C LYS A 113 -1.42 10.37 -4.96
N LEU A 114 -0.35 9.73 -4.52
CA LEU A 114 -0.32 8.31 -4.18
C LEU A 114 -1.44 8.01 -3.19
N ARG A 115 -1.51 8.72 -2.06
CA ARG A 115 -2.56 8.52 -1.06
C ARG A 115 -3.97 8.75 -1.58
N LEU A 116 -4.19 9.74 -2.45
CA LEU A 116 -5.47 9.94 -3.11
C LEU A 116 -5.83 8.77 -4.01
N LEU A 117 -4.87 8.19 -4.74
CA LEU A 117 -5.07 6.98 -5.54
C LEU A 117 -5.41 5.77 -4.65
N PHE A 118 -4.68 5.58 -3.53
CA PHE A 118 -4.97 4.54 -2.53
C PHE A 118 -6.40 4.70 -1.95
N SER A 119 -6.76 5.90 -1.49
CA SER A 119 -8.08 6.19 -0.88
C SER A 119 -9.25 6.10 -1.86
N ARG A 120 -9.11 6.63 -3.08
CA ARG A 120 -10.19 6.64 -4.09
C ARG A 120 -10.57 5.23 -4.52
N LYS A 121 -9.59 4.31 -4.61
CA LYS A 121 -9.86 2.92 -4.97
C LYS A 121 -10.63 2.19 -3.87
N LYS A 122 -10.27 2.41 -2.59
CA LYS A 122 -11.02 1.90 -1.43
C LYS A 122 -12.50 2.35 -1.46
N ASN A 123 -12.76 3.59 -1.87
CA ASN A 123 -14.12 4.15 -1.94
C ASN A 123 -14.91 3.75 -3.19
N GLN A 124 -14.33 3.79 -4.40
CA GLN A 124 -15.02 3.41 -5.65
C GLN A 124 -15.50 1.96 -5.63
N GLU A 125 -14.73 1.09 -4.98
CA GLU A 125 -15.08 -0.32 -4.80
C GLU A 125 -16.22 -0.52 -3.78
N SER A 126 -16.31 0.34 -2.75
CA SER A 126 -17.44 0.32 -1.81
C SER A 126 -18.76 0.83 -2.41
N GLU A 127 -18.69 1.79 -3.34
CA GLU A 127 -19.87 2.39 -3.99
C GLU A 127 -20.43 1.55 -5.13
N SER A 128 -19.57 0.90 -5.92
CA SER A 128 -20.00 0.01 -7.01
C SER A 128 -20.76 -1.22 -6.49
N TYR A 129 -20.48 -1.67 -5.26
CA TYR A 129 -21.26 -2.71 -4.60
C TYR A 129 -22.64 -2.24 -4.15
N ARG A 130 -22.75 -1.03 -3.59
CA ARG A 130 -24.03 -0.44 -3.16
C ARG A 130 -25.02 -0.20 -4.30
N ARG A 131 -24.56 -0.03 -5.53
CA ARG A 131 -25.43 0.15 -6.71
C ARG A 131 -25.93 -1.15 -7.32
N ASN A 132 -25.35 -2.29 -6.95
CA ASN A 132 -25.68 -3.62 -7.48
C ASN A 132 -26.30 -4.55 -6.41
N SER A 133 -26.75 -4.01 -5.26
CA SER A 133 -27.45 -4.74 -4.20
C SER A 133 -28.91 -4.31 -4.10
#